data_AF-A0AAV8XH72-F1
#
_entry.id   AF-A0AAV8XH72-F1
#
_cell.length_a   1.000
_cell.length_b   1.000
_cell.length_c   1.000
_cell.angle_alpha   90.00
_cell.angle_beta   90.00
_cell.angle_gamma   90.00
#
_symmetry.space_group_name_H-M   'P 1'
#
loop_
_entity.id
_entity.type
_entity.pdbx_description
1 polymer ?
#
loop_
_entity_poly.entity_id
_entity_poly.type
_entity_poly.pdbx_seq_one_letter_code
_entity_poly.pdbx_strand_id
1 'polypeptide(L)'
;MQVRAPQVFCYMTSWSQKRPGAGKYTPEDIDSSLCTHIIYAFATLTEHKLAEANDKDPEMYDRVVNLREKNPNLKVLLAIGGWAFGSTPFKELTSNVFRMNQFVYDAIDFLREYKFNGLDVDWEYPRGVDDRIAYVSLLKELRLAFEGEAKSSGQPRLLLTAAVPASFEAIAAGYDVPEIAKYLDFINVMTYDFHGQWERTVGHNSPLFPLESATSYQKKLTVVSSYPY
;
A
#
# COMPACT_ATOMS: atom_id res chain seq x y z
N MET A 1 -25.76 -5.76 -8.24
CA MET A 1 -24.46 -5.31 -7.70
C MET A 1 -24.75 -4.54 -6.42
N GLN A 2 -24.23 -4.99 -5.28
CA GLN A 2 -24.32 -4.22 -4.04
C GLN A 2 -23.27 -3.12 -4.12
N VAL A 3 -23.71 -1.86 -4.23
CA VAL A 3 -22.80 -0.71 -4.24
C VAL A 3 -22.15 -0.64 -2.86
N ARG A 4 -20.83 -0.88 -2.79
CA ARG A 4 -20.07 -0.72 -1.55
C ARG A 4 -20.12 0.77 -1.16
N ALA A 5 -20.23 1.05 0.14
CA ALA A 5 -20.10 2.41 0.64
C ALA A 5 -18.72 2.98 0.25
N PRO A 6 -18.60 4.29 -0.01
CA PRO A 6 -17.31 4.93 -0.24
C PRO A 6 -16.34 4.66 0.91
N GLN A 7 -15.06 4.45 0.58
CA GLN A 7 -14.00 4.18 1.55
C GLN A 7 -13.02 5.35 1.56
N VAL A 8 -12.42 5.60 2.72
CA VAL A 8 -11.40 6.65 2.92
C VAL A 8 -10.18 6.00 3.55
N PHE A 9 -9.12 5.84 2.75
CA PHE A 9 -7.83 5.32 3.17
C PHE A 9 -6.88 6.47 3.49
N CYS A 10 -6.32 6.47 4.69
CA CYS A 10 -5.41 7.51 5.18
C CYS A 10 -4.06 6.89 5.53
N TYR A 11 -2.99 7.34 4.86
CA TYR A 11 -1.63 6.92 5.20
C TYR A 11 -1.12 7.70 6.42
N MET A 12 -0.67 6.97 7.45
CA MET A 12 0.08 7.52 8.57
C MET A 12 1.55 7.13 8.42
N THR A 13 2.42 8.12 8.26
CA THR A 13 3.86 7.86 8.08
C THR A 13 4.58 7.79 9.44
N SER A 14 5.32 6.72 9.70
CA SER A 14 6.05 6.45 10.94
C SER A 14 7.06 7.54 11.30
N TRP A 15 7.65 8.19 10.30
CA TRP A 15 8.63 9.26 10.48
C TRP A 15 8.01 10.62 10.85
N SER A 16 6.68 10.78 10.77
CA SER A 16 6.01 12.04 11.13
C SER A 16 6.18 12.43 12.60
N GLN A 17 6.39 11.45 13.49
CA GLN A 17 6.71 11.66 14.90
C GLN A 17 8.03 12.42 15.14
N LYS A 18 8.92 12.43 14.14
CA LYS A 18 10.27 13.02 14.21
C LYS A 18 10.28 14.50 13.77
N ARG A 19 9.17 15.01 13.21
CA ARG A 19 9.07 16.40 12.77
C ARG A 19 9.14 17.36 13.97
N PRO A 20 9.75 18.55 13.82
CA PRO A 20 9.85 19.52 14.91
C PRO A 20 8.56 20.33 15.09
N GLY A 21 8.35 20.82 16.33
CA GLY A 21 7.28 21.78 16.65
C GLY A 21 5.89 21.27 16.28
N ALA A 22 5.07 22.17 15.70
CA ALA A 22 3.70 21.86 15.28
C ALA A 22 3.61 20.83 14.13
N GLY A 23 4.74 20.48 13.48
CA GLY A 23 4.76 19.45 12.46
C GLY A 23 4.82 18.02 13.02
N LYS A 24 5.13 17.86 14.31
CA LYS A 24 5.14 16.55 14.99
C LYS A 24 3.74 15.94 14.94
N TYR A 25 3.66 14.70 14.49
CA TYR A 25 2.40 13.98 14.36
C TYR A 25 2.53 12.55 14.89
N THR A 26 1.57 12.11 15.67
CA THR A 26 1.51 10.82 16.39
C THR A 26 0.12 10.20 16.25
N PRO A 27 -0.07 8.90 16.58
CA PRO A 27 -1.38 8.26 16.42
C PRO A 27 -2.52 8.98 17.12
N GLU A 28 -2.27 9.62 18.27
CA GLU A 28 -3.28 10.32 19.06
C GLU A 28 -3.80 11.59 18.39
N ASP A 29 -3.06 12.13 17.42
CA ASP A 29 -3.46 13.29 16.62
C ASP A 29 -4.45 12.91 15.51
N ILE A 30 -4.70 11.60 15.30
CA ILE A 30 -5.67 11.11 14.33
C ILE A 30 -7.07 11.13 14.94
N ASP A 31 -7.96 11.91 14.32
CA ASP A 31 -9.40 11.75 14.51
C ASP A 31 -9.86 10.47 13.81
N SER A 32 -10.18 9.44 14.61
CA SER A 32 -10.54 8.12 14.12
C SER A 32 -11.88 8.07 13.38
N SER A 33 -12.64 9.16 13.31
CA SER A 33 -13.87 9.27 12.52
C SER A 33 -13.64 9.71 11.07
N LEU A 34 -12.47 10.25 10.73
CA LEU A 34 -12.17 10.79 9.40
C LEU A 34 -11.97 9.71 8.33
N CYS A 35 -11.39 8.58 8.72
CA CYS A 35 -10.93 7.54 7.81
C CYS A 35 -11.68 6.22 8.08
N THR A 36 -12.00 5.48 7.03
CA THR A 36 -12.50 4.10 7.20
C THR A 36 -11.33 3.13 7.40
N HIS A 37 -10.17 3.45 6.81
CA HIS A 37 -8.94 2.69 6.92
C HIS A 37 -7.76 3.63 7.20
N ILE A 38 -6.89 3.23 8.14
CA ILE A 38 -5.56 3.82 8.31
C ILE A 38 -4.54 2.82 7.79
N ILE A 39 -3.57 3.28 7.00
CA ILE A 39 -2.43 2.48 6.57
C ILE A 39 -1.19 3.04 7.26
N TYR A 40 -0.56 2.24 8.13
CA TYR A 40 0.70 2.62 8.78
C TYR A 40 1.87 2.34 7.83
N ALA A 41 2.57 3.39 7.44
CA ALA A 41 3.69 3.36 6.51
C ALA A 41 5.00 3.66 7.24
N PHE A 42 5.98 2.76 7.32
CA PHE A 42 6.02 1.40 6.76
C PHE A 42 6.70 0.45 7.74
N ALA A 43 6.37 -0.83 7.63
CA ALA A 43 7.23 -1.93 8.05
C ALA A 43 8.37 -2.15 7.03
N THR A 44 9.24 -3.12 7.28
CA THR A 44 10.36 -3.49 6.40
C THR A 44 10.41 -5.00 6.15
N LEU A 45 11.39 -5.44 5.35
CA LEU A 45 11.80 -6.83 5.26
C LEU A 45 13.15 -7.04 5.94
N THR A 46 13.21 -7.98 6.89
CA THR A 46 14.47 -8.48 7.47
C THR A 46 14.58 -9.97 7.16
N GLU A 47 15.67 -10.39 6.52
CA GLU A 47 15.84 -11.77 6.06
C GLU A 47 14.64 -12.28 5.23
N HIS A 48 14.06 -11.40 4.42
CA HIS A 48 12.86 -11.63 3.60
C HIS A 48 11.56 -11.90 4.38
N LYS A 49 11.52 -11.60 5.68
CA LYS A 49 10.32 -11.68 6.52
C LYS A 49 9.80 -10.29 6.82
N LEU A 50 8.48 -10.16 7.00
CA LEU A 50 7.88 -8.93 7.51
C LEU A 50 8.45 -8.61 8.89
N ALA A 51 8.93 -7.37 9.07
CA ALA A 51 9.56 -6.94 10.31
C ALA A 51 9.29 -5.46 10.60
N GLU A 52 9.47 -5.06 11.85
CA GLU A 52 9.51 -3.67 12.28
C GLU A 52 10.66 -2.92 11.58
N ALA A 53 10.44 -1.68 11.18
CA ALA A 53 11.49 -0.87 10.58
C ALA A 53 12.42 -0.25 11.64
N ASN A 54 11.94 -0.10 12.88
CA ASN A 54 12.73 0.35 14.03
C ASN A 54 12.17 -0.14 15.37
N ASP A 55 12.96 0.02 16.42
CA ASP A 55 12.69 -0.41 17.80
C ASP A 55 11.45 0.25 18.44
N LYS A 56 10.99 1.39 17.92
CA LYS A 56 9.79 2.09 18.42
C LYS A 56 8.52 1.72 17.67
N ASP A 57 8.61 0.99 16.55
CA ASP A 57 7.43 0.63 15.77
C ASP A 57 6.44 -0.24 16.56
N PRO A 58 6.83 -1.22 17.41
CA PRO A 58 5.87 -1.97 18.22
C PRO A 58 4.95 -1.07 19.05
N GLU A 59 5.51 -0.05 19.72
CA GLU A 59 4.74 0.92 20.51
C GLU A 59 3.80 1.73 19.59
N MET A 60 4.28 2.14 18.41
CA MET A 60 3.47 2.89 17.45
C MET A 60 2.35 2.05 16.83
N TYR A 61 2.60 0.77 16.58
CA TYR A 61 1.60 -0.18 16.08
C TYR A 61 0.47 -0.34 17.08
N ASP A 62 0.78 -0.56 18.36
CA ASP A 62 -0.24 -0.63 19.42
C ASP A 62 -1.07 0.65 19.46
N ARG A 63 -0.43 1.82 19.42
CA ARG A 63 -1.11 3.12 19.49
C ARG A 63 -2.02 3.38 18.30
N VAL A 64 -1.59 3.07 17.07
CA VAL A 64 -2.44 3.24 15.87
C VAL A 64 -3.57 2.22 15.81
N VAL A 65 -3.32 0.97 16.18
CA VAL A 65 -4.35 -0.08 16.22
C VAL A 65 -5.41 0.22 17.29
N ASN A 66 -5.01 0.77 18.44
CA ASN A 66 -5.93 1.12 19.53
C ASN A 66 -6.85 2.32 19.20
N LEU A 67 -6.65 3.05 18.09
CA LEU A 67 -7.64 4.03 17.62
C LEU A 67 -9.03 3.41 17.38
N ARG A 68 -9.09 2.09 17.17
CA ARG A 68 -10.35 1.34 17.08
C ARG A 68 -11.16 1.30 18.38
N GLU A 69 -10.55 1.58 19.53
CA GLU A 69 -11.28 1.73 20.79
C GLU A 69 -12.23 2.94 20.76
N LYS A 70 -11.84 3.98 20.01
CA LYS A 70 -12.69 5.17 19.75
C LYS A 70 -13.65 4.94 18.57
N ASN A 71 -13.24 4.16 17.57
CA ASN A 71 -14.06 3.80 16.41
C ASN A 71 -13.94 2.31 16.09
N PRO A 72 -14.83 1.44 16.61
CA PRO A 72 -14.75 -0.01 16.40
C PRO A 72 -14.85 -0.48 14.95
N ASN A 73 -15.33 0.38 14.04
CA ASN A 73 -15.43 0.07 12.61
C ASN A 73 -14.13 0.36 11.84
N LEU A 74 -13.22 1.15 12.42
CA LEU A 74 -11.94 1.51 11.83
C LEU A 74 -11.12 0.26 11.51
N LYS A 75 -10.52 0.24 10.32
CA LYS A 75 -9.55 -0.77 9.92
C LYS A 75 -8.15 -0.17 9.91
N VAL A 76 -7.18 -0.92 10.40
CA VAL A 76 -5.78 -0.49 10.40
C VAL A 76 -4.96 -1.53 9.64
N LEU A 77 -4.28 -1.11 8.58
CA LEU A 77 -3.40 -1.95 7.77
C LEU A 77 -1.95 -1.53 7.98
N LEU A 78 -1.04 -2.47 7.76
CA LEU A 78 0.39 -2.22 7.76
C LEU A 78 0.89 -2.21 6.32
N ALA A 79 1.65 -1.18 5.92
CA ALA A 79 2.26 -1.13 4.60
C ALA A 79 3.70 -1.64 4.62
N ILE A 80 4.10 -2.33 3.54
CA ILE A 80 5.49 -2.66 3.23
C ILE A 80 5.92 -2.06 1.89
N GLY A 81 7.12 -1.52 1.85
CA GLY A 81 7.70 -0.96 0.63
C GLY A 81 7.86 0.55 0.68
N GLY A 82 7.33 1.23 -0.33
CA GLY A 82 7.51 2.66 -0.57
C GLY A 82 8.81 3.00 -1.29
N TRP A 83 8.88 4.22 -1.79
CA TRP A 83 10.00 4.72 -2.61
C TRP A 83 11.40 4.43 -2.05
N ALA A 84 11.61 4.66 -0.74
CA ALA A 84 12.92 4.49 -0.10
C ALA A 84 13.35 3.02 0.07
N PHE A 85 12.39 2.09 0.06
CA PHE A 85 12.64 0.66 0.17
C PHE A 85 13.17 0.06 -1.14
N GLY A 86 12.74 0.62 -2.27
CA GLY A 86 13.15 0.22 -3.61
C GLY A 86 12.64 -1.17 -4.03
N SER A 87 13.00 -1.57 -5.25
CA SER A 87 12.50 -2.83 -5.86
C SER A 87 13.30 -4.07 -5.51
N THR A 88 14.57 -3.95 -5.11
CA THR A 88 15.45 -5.12 -4.91
C THR A 88 14.92 -6.10 -3.85
N PRO A 89 14.46 -5.67 -2.66
CA PRO A 89 13.98 -6.61 -1.66
C PRO A 89 12.74 -7.39 -2.13
N PHE A 90 11.84 -6.76 -2.88
CA PHE A 90 10.70 -7.44 -3.49
C PHE A 90 11.13 -8.46 -4.55
N LYS A 91 12.05 -8.09 -5.46
CA LYS A 91 12.61 -9.00 -6.47
C LYS A 91 13.24 -10.23 -5.81
N GLU A 92 14.03 -10.03 -4.77
CA GLU A 92 14.64 -11.13 -4.02
C GLU A 92 13.58 -11.98 -3.33
N LEU A 93 12.63 -11.36 -2.63
CA LEU A 93 11.53 -12.05 -1.97
C LEU A 93 10.77 -12.98 -2.94
N THR A 94 10.41 -12.49 -4.12
CA THR A 94 9.60 -13.22 -5.10
C THR A 94 10.40 -14.15 -6.03
N SER A 95 11.74 -14.08 -6.02
CA SER A 95 12.60 -14.93 -6.87
C SER A 95 12.59 -16.41 -6.50
N ASN A 96 12.07 -16.77 -5.33
CA ASN A 96 12.04 -18.15 -4.84
C ASN A 96 10.69 -18.45 -4.18
N VAL A 97 10.00 -19.49 -4.67
CA VAL A 97 8.66 -19.87 -4.19
C VAL A 97 8.63 -20.27 -2.71
N PHE A 98 9.67 -20.95 -2.20
CA PHE A 98 9.73 -21.34 -0.79
C PHE A 98 9.90 -20.11 0.12
N ARG A 99 10.77 -19.17 -0.29
CA ARG A 99 10.95 -17.90 0.42
C ARG A 99 9.67 -17.07 0.43
N MET A 100 9.03 -16.92 -0.74
CA MET A 100 7.78 -16.17 -0.88
C MET A 100 6.68 -16.79 0.00
N ASN A 101 6.53 -18.12 -0.02
CA ASN A 101 5.53 -18.80 0.82
C ASN A 101 5.84 -18.64 2.32
N GLN A 102 7.11 -18.73 2.72
CA GLN A 102 7.50 -18.48 4.12
C GLN A 102 7.16 -17.05 4.54
N PHE A 103 7.47 -16.06 3.70
CA PHE A 103 7.07 -14.68 3.94
C PHE A 103 5.56 -14.53 4.11
N VAL A 104 4.76 -15.19 3.27
CA VAL A 104 3.29 -15.13 3.35
C VAL A 104 2.79 -15.65 4.70
N TYR A 105 3.31 -16.79 5.18
CA TYR A 105 2.93 -17.33 6.49
C TYR A 105 3.41 -16.45 7.64
N ASP A 106 4.67 -16.02 7.62
CA ASP A 106 5.24 -15.16 8.65
C ASP A 106 4.53 -13.79 8.70
N ALA A 107 4.10 -13.26 7.56
CA ALA A 107 3.34 -12.02 7.49
C ALA A 107 1.96 -12.15 8.15
N ILE A 108 1.29 -13.30 8.02
CA ILE A 108 0.03 -13.54 8.73
C ILE A 108 0.26 -13.49 10.23
N ASP A 109 1.24 -14.24 10.73
CA ASP A 109 1.55 -14.29 12.15
C ASP A 109 1.88 -12.91 12.70
N PHE A 110 2.73 -12.15 12.00
CA PHE A 110 3.11 -10.78 12.35
C PHE A 110 1.89 -9.84 12.40
N LEU A 111 1.03 -9.86 11.38
CA LEU A 111 -0.16 -9.00 11.32
C LEU A 111 -1.16 -9.35 12.42
N ARG A 112 -1.32 -10.64 12.75
CA ARG A 112 -2.20 -11.11 13.82
C ARG A 112 -1.64 -10.75 15.20
N GLU A 113 -0.34 -10.90 15.41
CA GLU A 113 0.37 -10.52 16.63
C GLU A 113 0.13 -9.04 16.97
N TYR A 114 0.36 -8.15 16.00
CA TYR A 114 0.11 -6.71 16.15
C TYR A 114 -1.34 -6.29 15.90
N LYS A 115 -2.26 -7.26 15.72
CA LYS A 115 -3.71 -7.05 15.58
C LYS A 115 -4.11 -6.11 14.43
N PHE A 116 -3.31 -6.04 13.37
CA PHE A 116 -3.65 -5.37 12.13
C PHE A 116 -4.81 -6.08 11.41
N ASN A 117 -5.55 -5.31 10.61
CA ASN A 117 -6.63 -5.81 9.78
C ASN A 117 -6.20 -6.20 8.38
N GLY A 118 -4.95 -5.97 7.99
CA GLY A 118 -4.47 -6.31 6.66
C GLY A 118 -3.09 -5.78 6.33
N LEU A 119 -2.65 -6.09 5.11
CA LEU A 119 -1.38 -5.70 4.52
C LEU A 119 -1.62 -4.80 3.30
N ASP A 120 -0.88 -3.72 3.20
CA ASP A 120 -0.77 -2.88 1.99
C ASP A 120 0.60 -3.12 1.35
N VAL A 121 0.62 -3.55 0.09
CA VAL A 121 1.87 -3.82 -0.65
C VAL A 121 2.21 -2.63 -1.52
N ASP A 122 3.31 -1.95 -1.22
CA ASP A 122 3.76 -0.74 -1.91
C ASP A 122 5.11 -0.99 -2.62
N TRP A 123 5.10 -1.92 -3.59
CA TRP A 123 6.28 -2.14 -4.43
C TRP A 123 6.36 -1.03 -5.49
N GLU A 124 7.33 -0.13 -5.33
CA GLU A 124 7.62 0.98 -6.25
C GLU A 124 8.91 0.76 -7.09
N TYR A 125 8.87 0.18 -8.28
CA TYR A 125 7.75 -0.49 -8.96
C TYR A 125 8.22 -1.82 -9.55
N PRO A 126 7.34 -2.83 -9.69
CA PRO A 126 7.61 -3.99 -10.54
C PRO A 126 7.83 -3.51 -11.98
N ARG A 127 8.86 -4.02 -12.66
CA ARG A 127 9.16 -3.63 -14.04
C ARG A 127 9.71 -4.79 -14.87
N GLY A 128 9.07 -5.04 -16.00
CA GLY A 128 9.40 -6.13 -16.90
C GLY A 128 8.52 -7.36 -16.68
N VAL A 129 8.67 -8.36 -17.54
CA VAL A 129 7.80 -9.55 -17.55
C VAL A 129 7.94 -10.35 -16.26
N ASP A 130 9.17 -10.56 -15.78
CA ASP A 130 9.44 -11.36 -14.58
C ASP A 130 8.83 -10.72 -13.33
N ASP A 131 9.07 -9.41 -13.11
CA ASP A 131 8.48 -8.68 -11.99
C ASP A 131 6.95 -8.65 -12.05
N ARG A 132 6.36 -8.54 -13.26
CA ARG A 132 4.91 -8.56 -13.43
C ARG A 132 4.31 -9.90 -12.99
N ILE A 133 4.89 -11.01 -13.44
CA ILE A 133 4.45 -12.35 -13.05
C ILE A 133 4.65 -12.56 -11.55
N ALA A 134 5.83 -12.18 -11.05
CA ALA A 134 6.18 -12.30 -9.64
C ALA A 134 5.25 -11.50 -8.72
N TYR A 135 4.85 -10.29 -9.13
CA TYR A 135 3.93 -9.46 -8.37
C TYR A 135 2.53 -10.09 -8.31
N VAL A 136 2.02 -10.61 -9.43
CA VAL A 136 0.76 -11.37 -9.45
C VAL A 136 0.84 -12.60 -8.53
N SER A 137 1.93 -13.36 -8.59
CA SER A 137 2.15 -14.52 -7.72
C SER A 137 2.15 -14.14 -6.24
N LEU A 138 2.86 -13.06 -5.86
CA LEU A 138 2.89 -12.58 -4.47
C LEU A 138 1.48 -12.24 -3.96
N LEU A 139 0.73 -11.44 -4.72
CA LEU A 139 -0.63 -11.03 -4.34
C LEU A 139 -1.60 -12.21 -4.28
N LYS A 140 -1.46 -13.16 -5.23
CA LYS A 140 -2.24 -14.39 -5.24
C LYS A 140 -2.00 -15.23 -3.99
N GLU A 141 -0.73 -15.51 -3.65
CA GLU A 141 -0.40 -16.35 -2.48
C GLU A 141 -0.80 -15.67 -1.18
N LEU A 142 -0.58 -14.36 -1.02
CA LEU A 142 -1.10 -13.59 0.13
C LEU A 142 -2.61 -13.73 0.26
N ARG A 143 -3.35 -13.52 -0.84
CA ARG A 143 -4.82 -13.59 -0.83
C ARG A 143 -5.32 -14.98 -0.43
N LEU A 144 -4.77 -16.04 -1.05
CA LEU A 144 -5.19 -17.41 -0.77
C LEU A 144 -4.84 -17.82 0.66
N ALA A 145 -3.68 -17.43 1.16
CA ALA A 145 -3.28 -17.72 2.54
C ALA A 145 -4.15 -16.96 3.54
N PHE A 146 -4.50 -15.69 3.28
CA PHE A 146 -5.43 -14.93 4.12
C PHE A 146 -6.83 -15.57 4.14
N GLU A 147 -7.33 -16.05 3.00
CA GLU A 147 -8.61 -16.79 2.93
C GLU A 147 -8.55 -18.11 3.71
N GLY A 148 -7.44 -18.85 3.57
CA GLY A 148 -7.21 -20.11 4.27
C GLY A 148 -7.13 -19.92 5.79
N GLU A 149 -6.38 -18.92 6.25
CA GLU A 149 -6.26 -18.60 7.68
C GLU A 149 -7.59 -18.14 8.27
N ALA A 150 -8.34 -17.27 7.59
CA ALA A 150 -9.65 -16.83 8.09
C ALA A 150 -10.61 -18.00 8.32
N LYS A 151 -10.56 -19.00 7.42
CA LYS A 151 -11.37 -20.21 7.53
C LYS A 151 -10.93 -21.11 8.68
N SER A 152 -9.62 -21.24 8.94
CA SER A 152 -9.10 -22.11 10.00
C SER A 152 -9.16 -21.46 11.38
N SER A 153 -8.93 -20.16 11.48
CA SER A 153 -8.92 -19.40 12.75
C SER A 153 -10.30 -18.94 13.20
N GLY A 154 -11.26 -18.83 12.27
CA GLY A 154 -12.57 -18.23 12.51
C GLY A 154 -12.53 -16.71 12.66
N GLN A 155 -11.38 -16.07 12.45
CA GLN A 155 -11.25 -14.61 12.47
C GLN A 155 -11.64 -14.01 11.11
N PRO A 156 -12.07 -12.73 11.07
CA PRO A 156 -12.23 -12.02 9.80
C PRO A 156 -10.92 -12.04 8.99
N ARG A 157 -11.04 -12.29 7.68
CA ARG A 157 -9.90 -12.31 6.76
C ARG A 157 -9.12 -11.00 6.79
N LEU A 158 -7.80 -11.09 6.80
CA LEU A 158 -6.91 -9.95 6.59
C LEU A 158 -7.17 -9.30 5.21
N LEU A 159 -7.28 -7.98 5.18
CA LEU A 159 -7.39 -7.21 3.95
C LEU A 159 -6.05 -7.23 3.21
N LEU A 160 -6.12 -7.26 1.88
CA LEU A 160 -4.95 -7.11 1.03
C LEU A 160 -5.17 -5.92 0.09
N THR A 161 -4.34 -4.89 0.22
CA THR A 161 -4.37 -3.71 -0.65
C THR A 161 -2.99 -3.49 -1.28
N ALA A 162 -2.93 -2.61 -2.28
CA ALA A 162 -1.66 -2.17 -2.83
C ALA A 162 -1.74 -0.71 -3.28
N ALA A 163 -0.64 0.01 -3.07
CA ALA A 163 -0.38 1.27 -3.74
C ALA A 163 0.19 1.00 -5.15
N VAL A 164 -0.37 1.66 -6.16
CA VAL A 164 0.01 1.46 -7.57
C VAL A 164 0.20 2.80 -8.27
N PRO A 165 1.09 2.89 -9.28
CA PRO A 165 1.39 4.14 -9.96
C PRO A 165 0.21 4.62 -10.79
N ALA A 166 0.09 5.94 -10.95
CA ALA A 166 -0.83 6.58 -11.89
C ALA A 166 -0.26 6.67 -13.32
N SER A 167 1.04 6.47 -13.50
CA SER A 167 1.73 6.55 -14.80
C SER A 167 1.36 5.39 -15.71
N PHE A 168 0.81 5.71 -16.89
CA PHE A 168 0.43 4.71 -17.89
C PHE A 168 1.62 3.83 -18.35
N GLU A 169 2.83 4.39 -18.38
CA GLU A 169 4.04 3.65 -18.75
C GLU A 169 4.45 2.65 -17.66
N ALA A 170 4.38 3.06 -16.39
CA ALA A 170 4.68 2.19 -15.25
C ALA A 170 3.66 1.05 -15.15
N ILE A 171 2.36 1.36 -15.31
CA ILE A 171 1.27 0.37 -15.36
C ILE A 171 1.57 -0.65 -16.46
N ALA A 172 1.79 -0.18 -17.69
CA ALA A 172 2.04 -1.03 -18.84
C ALA A 172 3.34 -1.86 -18.73
N ALA A 173 4.31 -1.44 -17.91
CA ALA A 173 5.57 -2.14 -17.72
C ALA A 173 5.49 -3.22 -16.63
N GLY A 174 4.74 -2.99 -15.55
CA GLY A 174 4.82 -3.79 -14.32
C GLY A 174 3.55 -4.53 -13.90
N TYR A 175 2.38 -4.17 -14.42
CA TYR A 175 1.11 -4.57 -13.80
C TYR A 175 0.21 -5.34 -14.77
N ASP A 176 -0.15 -6.56 -14.39
CA ASP A 176 -1.27 -7.29 -14.98
C ASP A 176 -2.56 -6.90 -14.24
N VAL A 177 -3.17 -5.79 -14.67
CA VAL A 177 -4.30 -5.16 -13.97
C VAL A 177 -5.48 -6.13 -13.76
N PRO A 178 -5.95 -6.89 -14.77
CA PRO A 178 -7.01 -7.88 -14.57
C PRO A 178 -6.66 -8.97 -13.54
N GLU A 179 -5.41 -9.43 -13.49
CA GLU A 179 -5.02 -10.46 -12.51
C GLU A 179 -4.91 -9.91 -11.09
N ILE A 180 -4.21 -8.79 -10.88
CA ILE A 180 -4.04 -8.23 -9.51
C ILE A 180 -5.39 -7.82 -8.89
N ALA A 181 -6.35 -7.36 -9.71
CA ALA A 181 -7.67 -6.95 -9.26
C ALA A 181 -8.53 -8.11 -8.71
N LYS A 182 -8.19 -9.37 -9.02
CA LYS A 182 -8.85 -10.55 -8.43
C LYS A 182 -8.43 -10.78 -6.98
N TYR A 183 -7.20 -10.39 -6.65
CA TYR A 183 -6.57 -10.72 -5.38
C TYR A 183 -6.66 -9.58 -4.36
N LEU A 184 -6.60 -8.34 -4.82
CA LEU A 184 -6.70 -7.14 -3.99
C LEU A 184 -8.14 -6.84 -3.56
N ASP A 185 -8.32 -6.40 -2.32
CA ASP A 185 -9.58 -5.88 -1.81
C ASP A 185 -9.87 -4.47 -2.30
N PHE A 186 -8.82 -3.65 -2.35
CA PHE A 186 -8.79 -2.28 -2.86
C PHE A 186 -7.43 -1.97 -3.50
N ILE A 187 -7.43 -1.03 -4.45
CA ILE A 187 -6.24 -0.57 -5.16
C ILE A 187 -6.10 0.94 -4.91
N ASN A 188 -5.02 1.34 -4.24
CA ASN A 188 -4.71 2.73 -3.92
C ASN A 188 -3.89 3.35 -5.06
N VAL A 189 -4.56 3.97 -6.04
CA VAL A 189 -3.87 4.60 -7.19
C VAL A 189 -3.23 5.92 -6.75
N MET A 190 -1.89 6.00 -6.85
CA MET A 190 -1.09 7.16 -6.45
C MET A 190 -1.21 8.29 -7.47
N THR A 191 -2.36 8.94 -7.51
CA THR A 191 -2.71 10.03 -8.45
C THR A 191 -2.14 11.38 -8.00
N TYR A 192 -0.85 11.38 -7.70
CA TYR A 192 -0.02 12.53 -7.34
C TYR A 192 1.40 12.31 -7.87
N ASP A 193 2.31 13.23 -7.63
CA ASP A 193 3.69 13.23 -8.15
C ASP A 193 3.73 13.16 -9.68
N PHE A 194 2.73 13.73 -10.37
CA PHE A 194 2.73 13.84 -11.82
C PHE A 194 3.81 14.80 -12.32
N HIS A 195 4.07 15.85 -11.55
CA HIS A 195 5.08 16.87 -11.82
C HIS A 195 5.82 17.22 -10.53
N GLY A 196 7.10 17.61 -10.65
CA GLY A 196 7.92 17.89 -9.48
C GLY A 196 9.31 18.42 -9.82
N GLN A 197 10.16 18.50 -8.80
CA GLN A 197 11.49 19.13 -8.90
C GLN A 197 12.48 18.43 -9.86
N TRP A 198 12.14 17.23 -10.36
CA TRP A 198 12.92 16.52 -11.37
C TRP A 198 12.73 17.08 -12.78
N GLU A 199 11.74 17.95 -13.01
CA GLU A 199 11.48 18.62 -14.28
C GLU A 199 12.14 20.01 -14.34
N ARG A 200 12.27 20.57 -15.55
CA ARG A 200 12.83 21.93 -15.77
C ARG A 200 11.78 23.03 -15.82
N THR A 201 10.51 22.68 -15.66
CA THR A 201 9.36 23.58 -15.78
C THR A 201 8.40 23.32 -14.64
N VAL A 202 7.70 24.36 -14.18
CA VAL A 202 6.68 24.22 -13.14
C VAL A 202 5.50 23.41 -13.68
N GLY A 203 5.06 22.43 -12.89
CA GLY A 203 3.85 21.64 -13.13
C GLY A 203 3.11 21.38 -11.81
N HIS A 204 1.82 21.08 -11.91
CA HIS A 204 0.99 20.83 -10.72
C HIS A 204 1.18 19.39 -10.24
N ASN A 205 1.27 19.16 -8.93
CA ASN A 205 1.52 17.83 -8.36
C ASN A 205 0.43 16.80 -8.73
N SER A 206 -0.84 17.20 -8.64
CA SER A 206 -2.00 16.34 -8.89
C SER A 206 -3.09 17.09 -9.68
N PRO A 207 -2.88 17.34 -10.99
CA PRO A 207 -3.87 18.06 -11.79
C PRO A 207 -5.07 17.15 -12.06
N LEU A 208 -6.28 17.62 -11.74
CA LEU A 208 -7.50 16.85 -12.01
C LEU A 208 -7.70 16.66 -13.52
N PHE A 209 -7.55 17.73 -14.29
CA PHE A 209 -7.69 17.76 -15.75
C PHE A 209 -6.44 18.37 -16.41
N PRO A 210 -6.16 18.04 -17.68
CA PRO A 210 -5.06 18.66 -18.39
C PRO A 210 -5.43 20.06 -18.88
N LEU A 211 -4.43 20.90 -19.14
CA LEU A 211 -4.62 22.14 -19.90
C LEU A 211 -4.99 21.81 -21.35
N GLU A 212 -5.81 22.64 -21.99
CA GLU A 212 -6.16 22.48 -23.40
C GLU A 212 -4.92 22.47 -24.30
N SER A 213 -3.97 23.36 -23.99
CA SER A 213 -2.68 23.54 -24.65
C SER A 213 -1.64 22.46 -24.32
N ALA A 214 -1.94 21.53 -23.42
CA ALA A 214 -1.02 20.46 -23.04
C ALA A 214 -0.73 19.55 -24.24
N THR A 215 0.52 19.09 -24.33
CA THR A 215 0.90 18.06 -25.31
C THR A 215 0.12 16.77 -25.08
N SER A 216 0.02 15.90 -26.10
CA SER A 216 -0.67 14.61 -25.98
C SER A 216 -0.09 13.71 -24.88
N TYR A 217 1.20 13.86 -24.56
CA TYR A 217 1.83 13.16 -23.45
C TYR A 217 1.39 13.73 -22.10
N GLN A 218 1.49 15.05 -21.91
CA GLN A 218 1.07 15.72 -20.68
C GLN A 218 -0.43 15.51 -20.37
N LYS A 219 -1.27 15.35 -21.40
CA LYS A 219 -2.69 15.02 -21.23
C LYS A 219 -2.94 13.68 -20.50
N LYS A 220 -1.92 12.83 -20.39
CA LYS A 220 -1.98 11.55 -19.65
C LYS A 220 -1.47 11.66 -18.21
N LEU A 221 -0.95 12.82 -17.80
CA LEU A 221 -0.37 13.06 -16.48
C LEU A 221 -1.39 13.79 -15.58
N THR A 222 -2.58 13.22 -15.45
CA THR A 222 -3.69 13.80 -14.69
C THR A 222 -4.49 12.74 -13.97
N VAL A 223 -5.20 13.12 -12.91
CA VAL A 223 -6.03 12.19 -12.12
C VAL A 223 -7.04 11.47 -13.01
N VAL A 224 -7.77 12.20 -13.87
CA VAL A 224 -8.82 11.58 -14.71
C VAL A 224 -8.27 10.66 -15.78
N SER A 225 -7.07 10.92 -16.31
CA SER A 225 -6.47 10.08 -17.35
C SER A 225 -5.89 8.77 -16.80
N SER A 226 -5.63 8.71 -15.49
CA SER A 226 -5.11 7.50 -14.83
C SER A 226 -6.19 6.45 -14.54
N TYR A 227 -7.47 6.80 -14.69
CA TYR A 227 -8.60 5.89 -14.64
C TYR A 227 -9.20 5.73 -16.04
N PRO A 228 -8.73 4.79 -16.87
CA PRO A 228 -9.41 4.49 -18.12
C PRO A 228 -10.78 3.87 -17.81
N TYR A 229 -11.82 4.40 -18.45
CA TYR A 229 -13.19 3.87 -18.40
C TYR A 229 -13.26 2.40 -18.82
#